data_AF-A0A820CMM3-F1
#
_entry.id   AF-A0A820CMM3-F1
#
_cell.length_a   1.000
_cell.length_b   1.000
_cell.length_c   1.000
_cell.angle_alpha   90.00
_cell.angle_beta   90.00
_cell.angle_gamma   90.00
#
_symmetry.space_group_name_H-M   'P 1'
#
loop_
_entity.id
_entity.type
_entity.pdbx_description
1 polymer ?
#
loop_
_entity_poly.entity_id
_entity_poly.type
_entity_poly.pdbx_seq_one_letter_code
_entity_poly.pdbx_strand_id
1 'polypeptide(L)'
;MTIDDNFTERLVKFEGDDTFSNEDRDNLGQSVTQHCKSYVFTLKDDKNRDQKLRIIDTPGIGDTRGSSQDDVNLQHILSYINNLTHLNAICILLKPNNARLNIFFRSCFIQLIDLLGENTRDKIIFCFTNSRSTFYTPGNTAPALKTLLESLPMKKIPFTK
;
A
#
# COMPACT_ATOMS: atom_id res chain seq x y z
N MET A 1 16.05 17.81 -8.14
CA MET A 1 16.87 16.63 -7.81
C MET A 1 16.98 16.65 -6.30
N THR A 2 16.29 15.77 -5.57
CA THR A 2 16.49 15.66 -4.11
C THR A 2 17.83 14.96 -3.91
N ILE A 3 18.89 15.75 -4.03
CA ILE A 3 20.23 15.40 -3.58
C ILE A 3 20.20 15.86 -2.12
N ASP A 4 19.70 15.00 -1.25
CA ASP A 4 20.02 15.10 0.17
C ASP A 4 21.29 14.26 0.33
N ASP A 5 22.37 14.88 0.81
CA ASP A 5 23.72 14.32 0.87
C ASP A 5 23.84 13.09 1.81
N ASN A 6 22.71 12.63 2.37
CA ASN A 6 22.60 11.49 3.28
C ASN A 6 21.86 10.27 2.68
N PHE A 7 21.54 10.23 1.38
CA PHE A 7 20.91 9.05 0.78
C PHE A 7 21.89 7.87 0.69
N THR A 8 21.75 6.91 1.60
CA THR A 8 22.47 5.63 1.53
C THR A 8 21.58 4.56 0.93
N GLU A 9 21.86 4.15 -0.31
CA GLU A 9 21.20 3.00 -0.92
C GLU A 9 21.54 1.72 -0.14
N ARG A 10 20.53 0.94 0.24
CA ARG A 10 20.71 -0.39 0.82
C ARG A 10 19.95 -1.40 0.00
N LEU A 11 20.66 -2.36 -0.59
CA LEU A 11 20.04 -3.51 -1.22
C LEU A 11 19.61 -4.50 -0.13
N VAL A 12 18.30 -4.67 0.03
CA VAL A 12 17.73 -5.70 0.90
C VAL A 12 17.28 -6.85 0.01
N LYS A 13 17.90 -8.02 0.19
CA LYS A 13 17.47 -9.25 -0.46
C LYS A 13 16.53 -10.00 0.49
N PHE A 14 15.38 -10.40 -0.02
CA PHE A 14 14.39 -11.17 0.71
C PHE A 14 14.78 -12.65 0.60
N GLU A 15 15.44 -13.20 1.62
CA GLU A 15 15.68 -14.64 1.71
C GLU A 15 14.43 -15.32 2.27
N GLY A 16 13.72 -16.03 1.42
CA GLY A 16 12.68 -16.98 1.78
C GLY A 16 12.74 -18.13 0.79
N ASP A 17 12.70 -19.36 1.30
CA ASP A 17 12.52 -20.54 0.49
C ASP A 17 11.12 -20.47 -0.14
N ASP A 18 11.01 -19.86 -1.33
CA ASP A 18 9.75 -19.80 -2.07
C ASP A 18 9.49 -21.18 -2.68
N THR A 19 9.06 -22.11 -1.82
CA THR A 19 8.64 -23.45 -2.25
C THR A 19 7.31 -23.42 -3.02
N PHE A 20 6.63 -22.25 -3.06
CA PHE A 20 5.39 -22.02 -3.80
C PHE A 20 5.48 -20.72 -4.61
N SER A 21 5.08 -20.78 -5.88
CA SER A 21 4.97 -19.59 -6.73
C SER A 21 3.80 -18.71 -6.25
N ASN A 22 4.09 -17.69 -5.44
CA ASN A 22 3.10 -16.70 -5.01
C ASN A 22 2.96 -15.51 -5.99
N GLU A 23 3.78 -15.51 -7.05
CA GLU A 23 3.73 -14.54 -8.13
C GLU A 23 3.16 -15.17 -9.40
N ASP A 24 2.20 -14.50 -10.04
CA ASP A 24 1.75 -14.77 -11.41
C ASP A 24 2.06 -13.54 -12.26
N ARG A 25 2.94 -13.71 -13.26
CA ARG A 25 3.36 -12.65 -14.17
C ARG A 25 2.85 -12.85 -15.60
N ASP A 26 2.14 -13.95 -15.85
CA ASP A 26 1.72 -14.33 -17.19
C ASP A 26 0.50 -13.52 -17.64
N ASN A 27 -0.19 -12.89 -16.69
CA ASN A 27 -1.43 -12.16 -16.92
C ASN A 27 -1.29 -10.65 -16.71
N LEU A 28 -1.14 -9.91 -17.83
CA LEU A 28 -1.04 -8.45 -17.81
C LEU A 28 -2.27 -7.79 -17.15
N GLY A 29 -2.01 -6.97 -16.13
CA GLY A 29 -3.03 -6.20 -15.42
C GLY A 29 -3.73 -6.94 -14.27
N GLN A 30 -3.44 -8.24 -14.07
CA GLN A 30 -3.82 -8.93 -12.85
C GLN A 30 -2.85 -8.60 -11.71
N SER A 31 -3.30 -8.81 -10.47
CA SER A 31 -2.39 -8.81 -9.34
C SER A 31 -1.27 -9.84 -9.57
N VAL A 32 -0.01 -9.41 -9.44
CA VAL A 32 1.13 -10.34 -9.49
C VAL A 32 1.17 -11.18 -8.21
N THR A 33 1.04 -10.54 -7.06
CA THR A 33 0.96 -11.23 -5.76
C THR A 33 -0.39 -11.96 -5.64
N GLN A 34 -0.39 -13.27 -5.43
CA GLN A 34 -1.63 -14.06 -5.32
C GLN A 34 -2.15 -14.13 -3.88
N HIS A 35 -1.26 -14.20 -2.90
CA HIS A 35 -1.61 -14.22 -1.48
C HIS A 35 -0.74 -13.26 -0.66
N CYS A 36 -1.34 -12.68 0.39
CA CYS A 36 -0.62 -11.87 1.38
C CYS A 36 0.58 -12.63 1.97
N LYS A 37 1.74 -11.98 2.01
CA LYS A 37 2.99 -12.54 2.52
C LYS A 37 3.67 -11.57 3.48
N SER A 38 4.12 -12.08 4.63
CA SER A 38 4.87 -11.30 5.61
C SER A 38 6.37 -11.47 5.40
N TYR A 39 7.09 -10.36 5.39
CA TYR A 39 8.55 -10.30 5.46
C TYR A 39 8.95 -9.64 6.76
N VAL A 40 9.81 -10.30 7.55
CA VAL A 40 10.23 -9.80 8.87
C VAL A 40 11.71 -9.46 8.85
N PHE A 41 12.03 -8.21 9.18
CA PHE A 41 13.38 -7.68 9.29
C PHE A 41 13.71 -7.41 10.74
N THR A 42 14.93 -7.72 11.14
CA THR A 42 15.47 -7.25 12.42
C THR A 42 16.30 -6.00 12.14
N LEU A 43 15.85 -4.87 12.68
CA LEU A 43 16.50 -3.57 12.61
C LEU A 43 17.11 -3.24 13.97
N LYS A 44 18.13 -2.38 13.98
CA LYS A 44 18.65 -1.79 15.22
C LYS A 44 18.01 -0.43 15.43
N ASP A 45 17.50 -0.17 16.64
CA ASP A 45 17.06 1.17 17.02
C ASP A 45 18.26 2.08 17.36
N ASP A 46 17.99 3.36 17.68
CA ASP A 46 19.02 4.34 18.04
C ASP A 46 19.87 3.94 19.27
N LYS A 47 19.40 2.97 20.05
CA LYS A 47 20.08 2.41 21.24
C LYS A 47 20.71 1.05 20.95
N ASN A 48 20.83 0.67 19.67
CA ASN A 48 21.38 -0.60 19.18
C ASN A 48 20.62 -1.85 19.67
N ARG A 49 19.33 -1.72 19.97
CA ARG A 49 18.44 -2.83 20.35
C ARG A 49 17.74 -3.40 19.13
N ASP A 50 17.48 -4.71 19.14
CA ASP A 50 16.76 -5.38 18.07
C ASP A 50 15.28 -4.98 18.06
N GLN A 51 14.81 -4.53 16.90
CA GLN A 51 13.42 -4.21 16.62
C GLN A 51 12.97 -4.99 15.38
N LYS A 52 11.78 -5.59 15.43
CA LYS A 52 11.23 -6.31 14.28
C LYS A 52 10.35 -5.39 13.43
N LEU A 53 10.69 -5.23 12.16
CA LEU A 53 9.83 -4.63 11.15
C LEU A 53 9.15 -5.75 10.35
N ARG A 54 7.83 -5.78 10.33
CA ARG A 54 7.05 -6.68 9.47
C ARG A 54 6.46 -5.88 8.32
N ILE A 55 6.83 -6.22 7.09
CA ILE A 55 6.20 -5.72 5.87
C ILE A 55 5.26 -6.80 5.37
N ILE A 56 4.01 -6.43 5.09
CA ILE A 56 3.01 -7.33 4.54
C ILE A 56 2.81 -6.90 3.09
N ASP A 57 3.24 -7.75 2.17
CA ASP A 57 2.89 -7.60 0.76
C ASP A 57 1.52 -8.23 0.50
N THR A 58 0.70 -7.59 -0.32
CA THR A 58 -0.70 -7.96 -0.55
C THR A 58 -0.99 -8.12 -2.03
N PRO A 59 -1.98 -8.95 -2.40
CA PRO A 59 -2.56 -8.87 -3.73
C PRO A 59 -3.00 -7.44 -4.06
N GLY A 60 -2.79 -7.04 -5.31
CA GLY A 60 -3.26 -5.77 -5.84
C GLY A 60 -4.78 -5.70 -5.90
N ILE A 61 -5.27 -4.46 -5.87
CA ILE A 61 -6.68 -4.12 -6.06
C ILE A 61 -6.78 -3.34 -7.38
N GLY A 62 -7.81 -3.60 -8.17
CA GLY A 62 -7.97 -3.09 -9.54
C GLY A 62 -7.55 -4.11 -10.58
N ASP A 63 -7.86 -5.38 -10.32
CA ASP A 63 -7.56 -6.54 -11.15
C ASP A 63 -8.39 -6.53 -12.44
N THR A 64 -7.76 -6.80 -13.59
CA THR A 64 -8.46 -6.86 -14.88
C THR A 64 -9.46 -8.02 -14.98
N ARG A 65 -9.43 -8.99 -14.06
CA ARG A 65 -10.45 -10.05 -13.91
C ARG A 65 -11.79 -9.51 -13.40
N GLY A 66 -11.83 -8.25 -12.97
CA GLY A 66 -13.05 -7.53 -12.61
C GLY A 66 -13.34 -7.54 -11.11
N SER A 67 -14.43 -6.87 -10.75
CA SER A 67 -14.77 -6.53 -9.36
C SER A 67 -14.88 -7.74 -8.43
N SER A 68 -15.38 -8.88 -8.92
CA SER A 68 -15.49 -10.10 -8.11
C SER A 68 -14.13 -10.61 -7.62
N GLN A 69 -13.08 -10.51 -8.45
CA GLN A 69 -11.74 -10.91 -8.04
C GLN A 69 -11.16 -9.93 -7.03
N ASP A 70 -11.41 -8.64 -7.21
CA ASP A 70 -10.96 -7.64 -6.27
C ASP A 70 -11.67 -7.76 -4.91
N ASP A 71 -12.94 -8.16 -4.87
CA ASP A 71 -13.64 -8.50 -3.63
C ASP A 71 -12.94 -9.69 -2.93
N VAL A 72 -12.54 -10.72 -3.69
CA VAL A 72 -11.75 -11.84 -3.16
C VAL A 72 -10.40 -11.37 -2.62
N ASN A 73 -9.67 -10.54 -3.37
CA ASN A 73 -8.38 -9.99 -2.93
C ASN A 73 -8.54 -9.15 -1.66
N LEU A 74 -9.57 -8.30 -1.61
CA LEU A 74 -9.87 -7.47 -0.45
C LEU A 74 -10.20 -8.36 0.76
N GLN A 75 -11.10 -9.33 0.64
CA GLN A 75 -11.42 -10.27 1.72
C GLN A 75 -10.18 -11.05 2.20
N HIS A 76 -9.30 -11.45 1.30
CA HIS A 76 -8.04 -12.11 1.65
C HIS A 76 -7.13 -11.19 2.48
N ILE A 77 -6.95 -9.93 2.05
CA ILE A 77 -6.19 -8.92 2.80
C ILE A 77 -6.76 -8.73 4.20
N LEU A 78 -8.09 -8.61 4.29
CA LEU A 78 -8.80 -8.37 5.54
C LEU A 78 -8.67 -9.54 6.52
N SER A 79 -8.85 -10.76 6.03
CA SER A 79 -8.62 -11.98 6.81
C SER A 79 -7.18 -12.04 7.32
N TYR A 80 -6.20 -11.68 6.48
CA TYR A 80 -4.80 -11.67 6.86
C TYR A 80 -4.49 -10.67 7.98
N ILE A 81 -4.97 -9.43 7.85
CA ILE A 81 -4.70 -8.38 8.86
C ILE A 81 -5.48 -8.60 10.15
N ASN A 82 -6.65 -9.24 10.12
CA ASN A 82 -7.44 -9.56 11.31
C ASN A 82 -6.73 -10.55 12.24
N ASN A 83 -5.79 -11.34 11.73
CA ASN A 83 -4.96 -12.23 12.54
C ASN A 83 -3.78 -11.51 13.23
N LEU A 84 -3.60 -10.21 12.99
CA LEU A 84 -2.54 -9.41 13.60
C LEU A 84 -3.06 -8.73 14.86
N THR A 85 -2.25 -8.76 15.93
CA THR A 85 -2.61 -8.07 17.18
C THR A 85 -2.55 -6.54 17.05
N HIS A 86 -1.68 -6.05 16.17
CA HIS A 86 -1.44 -4.62 15.97
C HIS A 86 -1.14 -4.32 14.49
N LEU A 87 -1.70 -3.21 14.01
CA LEU A 87 -1.38 -2.63 12.71
C LEU A 87 -0.86 -1.21 12.94
N ASN A 88 0.40 -0.98 12.56
CA ASN A 88 1.11 0.29 12.82
C ASN A 88 0.92 1.31 11.69
N ALA A 89 0.93 0.86 10.44
CA ALA A 89 0.83 1.72 9.27
C ALA A 89 0.21 0.94 8.10
N ILE A 90 -0.43 1.66 7.19
CA ILE A 90 -0.98 1.14 5.93
C ILE A 90 -0.46 2.01 4.80
N CYS A 91 0.32 1.42 3.91
CA CYS A 91 0.86 2.11 2.75
C CYS A 91 -0.06 1.90 1.54
N ILE A 92 -0.65 2.96 1.03
CA ILE A 92 -1.43 2.94 -0.21
C ILE A 92 -0.55 3.43 -1.35
N LEU A 93 -0.16 2.53 -2.25
CA LEU A 93 0.72 2.83 -3.37
C LEU A 93 -0.06 3.34 -4.59
N LEU A 94 0.31 4.51 -5.10
CA LEU A 94 -0.31 5.17 -6.24
C LEU A 94 0.74 5.60 -7.26
N LYS A 95 0.39 5.71 -8.54
CA LYS A 95 1.19 6.46 -9.51
C LYS A 95 0.78 7.93 -9.48
N PRO A 96 1.69 8.90 -9.63
CA PRO A 96 1.40 10.34 -9.51
C PRO A 96 0.75 10.95 -10.75
N ASN A 97 0.65 10.19 -11.85
CA ASN A 97 0.07 10.63 -13.11
C ASN A 97 -1.37 10.15 -13.32
N ASN A 98 -2.03 9.62 -12.29
CA ASN A 98 -3.44 9.25 -12.34
C ASN A 98 -4.31 10.48 -12.04
N ALA A 99 -4.68 11.23 -13.08
CA ALA A 99 -5.55 12.41 -12.95
C ALA A 99 -7.01 12.06 -12.59
N ARG A 100 -7.42 10.80 -12.75
CA ARG A 100 -8.73 10.28 -12.35
C ARG A 100 -8.54 9.00 -11.56
N LEU A 101 -8.97 9.01 -10.31
CA LEU A 101 -9.13 7.79 -9.53
C LEU A 101 -10.38 7.07 -10.03
N ASN A 102 -10.20 5.86 -10.57
CA ASN A 102 -11.29 5.02 -11.08
C ASN A 102 -12.36 4.85 -9.98
N ILE A 103 -13.64 4.82 -10.37
CA ILE A 103 -14.79 4.49 -9.50
C ILE A 103 -14.48 3.21 -8.70
N PHE A 104 -13.85 2.25 -9.36
CA PHE A 104 -13.43 1.01 -8.73
C PHE A 104 -12.47 1.22 -7.54
N PHE A 105 -11.37 1.97 -7.76
CA PHE A 105 -10.44 2.32 -6.69
C PHE A 105 -11.14 3.03 -5.53
N ARG A 106 -12.08 3.95 -5.83
CA ARG A 106 -12.85 4.64 -4.80
C ARG A 106 -13.66 3.68 -3.94
N SER A 107 -14.35 2.72 -4.58
CA SER A 107 -15.14 1.69 -3.88
C SER A 107 -14.26 0.86 -2.96
N CYS A 108 -13.15 0.30 -3.47
CA CYS A 108 -12.26 -0.51 -2.64
C CYS A 108 -11.60 0.29 -1.53
N PHE A 109 -11.22 1.54 -1.80
CA PHE A 109 -10.68 2.41 -0.78
C PHE A 109 -11.69 2.62 0.35
N ILE A 110 -12.94 2.97 0.03
CA ILE A 110 -14.01 3.14 1.02
C ILE A 110 -14.21 1.86 1.85
N GLN A 111 -14.35 0.71 1.19
CA GLN A 111 -14.51 -0.58 1.88
C GLN A 111 -13.35 -0.90 2.82
N LEU A 112 -12.11 -0.64 2.37
CA LEU A 112 -10.92 -0.81 3.19
C LEU A 112 -10.98 0.10 4.43
N ILE A 113 -11.30 1.39 4.26
CA ILE A 113 -11.40 2.35 5.38
C ILE A 113 -12.49 1.97 6.38
N ASP A 114 -13.66 1.56 5.89
CA ASP A 114 -14.80 1.21 6.76
C ASP A 114 -14.46 0.02 7.65
N LEU A 115 -13.75 -0.97 7.10
CA LEU A 115 -13.42 -2.18 7.83
C LEU A 115 -12.21 -2.05 8.76
N LEU A 116 -11.21 -1.25 8.38
CA LEU A 116 -10.07 -0.94 9.27
C LEU A 116 -10.50 -0.16 10.52
N GLY A 117 -11.71 0.40 10.51
CA GLY A 117 -12.27 1.17 11.60
C GLY A 117 -11.63 2.54 11.76
N GLU A 118 -12.24 3.37 12.60
CA GLU A 118 -11.85 4.77 12.73
C GLU A 118 -10.42 4.95 13.28
N ASN A 119 -9.95 3.99 14.07
CA ASN A 119 -8.67 4.01 14.80
C ASN A 119 -7.44 3.67 13.93
N THR A 120 -7.65 3.47 12.63
CA THR A 120 -6.59 3.10 11.69
C THR A 120 -6.39 4.16 10.59
N ARG A 121 -7.25 5.18 10.55
CA ARG A 121 -7.22 6.24 9.52
C ARG A 121 -5.99 7.13 9.58
N ASP A 122 -5.49 7.41 10.78
CA ASP A 122 -4.28 8.18 11.04
C ASP A 122 -3.00 7.40 10.71
N LYS A 123 -3.12 6.08 10.49
CA LYS A 123 -2.01 5.19 10.15
C LYS A 123 -1.83 5.02 8.64
N ILE A 124 -2.65 5.70 7.84
CA ILE A 124 -2.61 5.60 6.37
C ILE A 124 -1.55 6.54 5.82
N ILE A 125 -0.68 5.99 4.99
CA ILE A 125 0.41 6.68 4.31
C ILE A 125 0.21 6.48 2.81
N PHE A 126 0.17 7.58 2.06
CA PHE A 126 0.10 7.52 0.60
C PHE A 126 1.51 7.56 -0.01
N CYS A 127 1.86 6.51 -0.75
CA CYS A 127 3.17 6.35 -1.37
C CYS A 127 3.06 6.51 -2.88
N PHE A 128 3.85 7.39 -3.49
CA PHE A 128 3.80 7.65 -4.94
C PHE A 128 4.96 6.98 -5.68
N THR A 129 4.66 5.90 -6.41
CA THR A 129 5.62 5.13 -7.21
C THR A 129 5.85 5.76 -8.58
N ASN A 130 6.98 5.47 -9.22
CA ASN A 130 7.31 6.00 -10.56
C ASN A 130 7.24 7.54 -10.66
N SER A 131 7.57 8.23 -9.57
CA SER A 131 7.38 9.68 -9.43
C SER A 131 8.52 10.54 -9.97
N ARG A 132 9.49 9.95 -10.68
CA ARG A 132 10.59 10.69 -11.29
C ARG A 132 10.08 11.76 -12.27
N SER A 133 9.10 11.43 -13.10
CA SER A 133 8.51 12.36 -14.07
C SER A 133 7.73 13.51 -13.42
N THR A 134 7.37 13.37 -12.14
CA THR A 134 6.68 14.38 -11.34
C THR A 134 7.60 14.97 -10.27
N PHE A 135 8.92 14.88 -10.45
CA PHE A 135 9.93 15.39 -9.51
C PHE A 135 9.75 14.90 -8.06
N TYR A 136 9.38 13.62 -7.91
CA TYR A 136 9.09 12.97 -6.62
C TYR A 136 7.90 13.59 -5.87
N THR A 137 6.98 14.21 -6.59
CA THR A 137 5.74 14.76 -6.04
C THR A 137 4.53 13.90 -6.44
N PRO A 138 3.42 13.98 -5.68
CA PRO A 138 2.16 13.29 -5.99
C PRO A 138 1.51 13.62 -7.35
N GLY A 139 2.01 14.63 -8.08
CA GLY A 139 1.53 15.01 -9.40
C GLY A 139 0.02 15.26 -9.48
N ASN A 140 -0.58 14.83 -10.60
CA ASN A 140 -2.02 14.99 -10.87
C ASN A 140 -2.92 14.09 -10.02
N THR A 141 -2.35 13.11 -9.32
CA THR A 141 -3.10 12.25 -8.41
C THR A 141 -3.44 12.92 -7.10
N ALA A 142 -2.61 13.86 -6.62
CA ALA A 142 -2.88 14.59 -5.37
C ALA A 142 -4.25 15.30 -5.38
N PRO A 143 -4.62 16.11 -6.39
CA PRO A 143 -5.93 16.74 -6.43
C PRO A 143 -7.09 15.72 -6.42
N ALA A 144 -7.00 14.67 -7.25
CA ALA A 144 -8.04 13.65 -7.34
C ALA A 144 -8.21 12.87 -6.03
N LEU A 145 -7.10 12.57 -5.35
CA LEU A 145 -7.09 11.94 -4.03
C LEU A 145 -7.66 12.87 -2.97
N LYS A 146 -7.27 14.14 -2.95
CA LYS A 146 -7.81 15.13 -2.01
C LYS A 146 -9.34 15.23 -2.13
N THR A 147 -9.87 15.32 -3.35
CA THR A 147 -11.33 15.31 -3.58
C THR A 147 -11.99 14.02 -3.09
N LEU A 148 -11.35 12.85 -3.27
CA LEU A 148 -11.87 11.59 -2.71
C LEU A 148 -11.92 11.67 -1.18
N LEU A 149 -10.83 12.06 -0.53
CA LEU A 149 -10.76 12.15 0.94
C LEU A 149 -11.75 13.16 1.52
N GLU A 150 -11.97 14.28 0.84
CA GLU A 150 -12.96 15.31 1.22
C GLU A 150 -14.41 14.84 1.05
N SER A 151 -14.67 13.89 0.14
CA SER A 151 -15.99 13.30 -0.06
C SER A 151 -16.37 12.24 0.98
N LEU A 152 -15.44 11.80 1.82
CA LEU A 152 -15.71 10.79 2.84
C LEU A 152 -16.45 11.41 4.03
N PRO A 153 -17.49 10.74 4.56
CA PRO A 153 -18.33 11.29 5.63
C PRO A 153 -17.65 11.33 7.02
N MET A 154 -16.43 10.81 7.17
CA MET A 154 -15.80 10.59 8.48
C MET A 154 -14.48 11.37 8.67
N LYS A 155 -13.94 11.35 9.91
CA LYS A 155 -12.71 12.06 10.33
C LYS A 155 -11.63 12.03 9.23
N LYS A 156 -11.16 13.21 8.79
CA LYS A 156 -10.28 13.36 7.62
C LYS A 156 -9.03 12.52 7.76
N ILE A 157 -8.82 11.60 6.81
CA ILE A 157 -7.54 10.90 6.61
C ILE A 157 -6.48 11.97 6.26
N PRO A 158 -5.37 12.05 6.99
CA PRO A 158 -4.36 13.07 6.75
C PRO A 158 -3.74 12.89 5.35
N PHE A 159 -3.70 13.98 4.59
CA PHE A 159 -2.97 14.06 3.34
C PHE A 159 -2.26 15.42 3.28
N THR A 160 -1.07 15.45 3.88
CA THR A 160 -0.20 16.63 3.96
C THR A 160 1.13 16.30 3.30
N LYS A 161 1.74 17.31 2.66
CA LYS A 161 3.08 17.21 2.08
C LYS A 161 4.14 17.44 3.14
#